data_AF-A0A522XI15-F1
#
_entry.id   AF-A0A522XI15-F1
#
_cell.length_a   1.000
_cell.length_b   1.000
_cell.length_c   1.000
_cell.angle_alpha   90.00
_cell.angle_beta   90.00
_cell.angle_gamma   90.00
#
_symmetry.space_group_name_H-M   'P 1'
#
loop_
_entity.id
_entity.type
_entity.pdbx_description
1 polymer ?
#
loop_
_entity_poly.entity_id
_entity_poly.type
_entity_poly.pdbx_seq_one_letter_code
_entity_poly.pdbx_strand_id
1 'polypeptide(L)'
;MMLPENFTVTDQNGDGPVGPRVLPTVNRYQGADGGYVAFYTRNPHIGLYSVGGGIYVVGQVRLQGEYWGRIFQPAGYEGEDISAEQVFKDLADEVFPQCNGGCWAGGDTGGWLGRH
;
A
#
# COMPACT_ATOMS: atom_id res chain seq x y z
N MET A 1 1.34 8.51 12.86
CA MET A 1 2.79 8.69 12.63
C MET A 1 3.05 8.71 11.13
N MET A 2 3.85 9.65 10.62
CA MET A 2 4.27 9.67 9.21
C MET A 2 5.57 8.88 9.06
N LEU A 3 5.60 7.99 8.08
CA LEU A 3 6.76 7.19 7.71
C LEU A 3 7.67 7.95 6.73
N PRO A 4 8.99 7.72 6.78
CA PRO A 4 9.91 8.27 5.79
C PRO A 4 9.64 7.68 4.41
N GLU A 5 10.01 8.40 3.35
CA GLU A 5 9.83 7.96 1.96
C GLU A 5 10.60 6.67 1.62
N ASN A 6 11.65 6.36 2.40
CA ASN A 6 12.49 5.17 2.31
C ASN A 6 12.20 4.13 3.42
N PHE A 7 10.93 3.96 3.80
CA PHE A 7 10.55 3.00 4.83
C PHE A 7 11.01 1.58 4.47
N THR A 8 11.65 0.88 5.41
CA THR A 8 12.17 -0.47 5.16
C THR A 8 11.22 -1.52 5.74
N VAL A 9 10.82 -2.47 4.92
CA VAL A 9 10.05 -3.66 5.32
C VAL A 9 10.93 -4.90 5.23
N THR A 10 10.69 -5.89 6.08
CA THR A 10 11.36 -7.19 5.99
C THR A 10 10.36 -8.18 5.41
N ASP A 11 10.65 -8.77 4.26
CA ASP A 11 9.79 -9.83 3.71
C ASP A 11 9.80 -11.05 4.65
N GLN A 12 8.63 -11.43 5.17
CA GLN A 12 8.46 -12.61 6.04
C GLN A 12 7.75 -13.78 5.33
N ASN A 13 7.30 -13.62 4.08
CA ASN A 13 6.37 -14.56 3.45
C ASN A 13 7.01 -15.55 2.46
N GLY A 14 8.33 -15.60 2.34
CA GLY A 14 9.06 -16.76 1.79
C GLY A 14 8.94 -17.03 0.29
N ASP A 15 8.05 -16.36 -0.45
CA ASP A 15 7.90 -16.50 -1.91
C ASP A 15 8.94 -15.66 -2.71
N GLY A 16 9.82 -14.93 -2.03
CA GLY A 16 10.83 -14.05 -2.63
C GLY A 16 12.16 -14.03 -1.87
N PRO A 17 13.18 -13.29 -2.36
CA PRO A 17 14.47 -13.21 -1.69
C PRO A 17 14.31 -12.52 -0.34
N VAL A 18 14.61 -13.28 0.73
CA VAL A 18 14.52 -12.87 2.13
C VAL A 18 15.52 -11.75 2.42
N GLY A 19 15.04 -10.61 2.93
CA GLY A 19 15.88 -9.47 3.30
C GLY A 19 15.12 -8.15 3.40
N PRO A 20 15.78 -7.09 3.86
CA PRO A 20 15.20 -5.75 3.92
C PRO A 20 14.90 -5.22 2.51
N ARG A 21 13.71 -4.65 2.33
CA ARG A 21 13.27 -3.98 1.11
C ARG A 21 12.88 -2.55 1.44
N VAL A 22 13.29 -1.60 0.61
CA VAL A 22 12.77 -0.23 0.70
C VAL A 22 11.40 -0.22 0.04
N LEU A 23 10.37 0.13 0.82
CA LEU A 23 9.00 0.30 0.38
C LEU A 23 8.81 1.76 -0.06
N PRO A 24 8.62 2.02 -1.37
CA PRO A 24 8.27 3.34 -1.87
C PRO A 24 7.06 3.88 -1.10
N THR A 25 7.28 4.98 -0.38
CA THR A 25 6.29 5.58 0.50
C THR A 25 6.06 7.02 0.07
N VAL A 26 4.86 7.33 -0.38
CA VAL A 26 4.51 8.68 -0.86
C VAL A 26 3.61 9.37 0.16
N ASN A 27 4.03 10.50 0.70
CA ASN A 27 3.27 11.24 1.71
C ASN A 27 2.41 12.36 1.10
N ARG A 28 1.32 12.01 0.40
CA ARG A 28 0.40 12.99 -0.22
C ARG A 28 -0.37 13.82 0.81
N TYR A 29 -0.64 13.25 1.98
CA TYR A 29 -1.32 13.93 3.07
C TYR A 29 -0.38 14.18 4.25
N GLN A 30 -0.38 15.40 4.81
CA GLN A 30 0.47 15.79 5.95
C GLN A 30 -0.28 16.03 7.27
N GLY A 31 -1.61 16.00 7.28
CA GLY A 31 -2.42 16.18 8.49
C GLY A 31 -2.32 15.02 9.48
N ALA A 32 -2.81 15.21 10.70
CA ALA A 32 -2.67 14.25 11.81
C ALA A 32 -3.51 12.97 11.59
N ASP A 33 -4.68 13.13 10.98
CA ASP A 33 -5.67 12.15 10.54
C ASP A 33 -5.27 11.49 9.22
N GLY A 34 -4.05 10.99 9.14
CA GLY A 34 -3.58 10.29 7.95
C GLY A 34 -2.95 8.94 8.25
N GLY A 35 -3.24 8.00 7.37
CA GLY A 35 -2.73 6.64 7.36
C GLY A 35 -2.38 6.18 5.95
N TYR A 36 -2.05 4.90 5.80
CA TYR A 36 -1.43 4.39 4.59
C TYR A 36 -2.34 3.39 3.88
N VAL A 37 -2.49 3.59 2.58
CA VAL A 37 -3.04 2.61 1.65
C VAL A 37 -1.88 1.94 0.94
N ALA A 38 -1.89 0.61 0.88
CA ALA A 38 -0.92 -0.16 0.12
C ALA A 38 -1.41 -0.35 -1.31
N PHE A 39 -0.46 -0.42 -2.25
CA PHE A 39 -0.72 -0.69 -3.66
C PHE A 39 -0.17 -2.04 -4.04
N TYR A 40 -0.98 -2.79 -4.78
CA TYR A 40 -0.78 -4.19 -5.05
C TYR A 40 -0.75 -4.47 -6.55
N THR A 41 -0.11 -5.57 -6.93
CA THR A 41 -0.10 -6.08 -8.30
C THR A 41 -0.14 -7.60 -8.31
N ARG A 42 -0.52 -8.18 -9.45
CA ARG A 42 -0.27 -9.60 -9.78
C ARG A 42 0.98 -9.82 -10.62
N ASN A 43 1.66 -8.75 -11.04
CA ASN A 43 2.89 -8.85 -11.82
C ASN A 43 4.11 -8.98 -10.88
N PRO A 44 4.75 -10.16 -10.79
CA PRO A 44 5.90 -10.37 -9.91
C PRO A 44 7.12 -9.53 -10.30
N HIS A 45 7.20 -9.03 -11.54
CA HIS A 45 8.36 -8.26 -12.00
C HIS A 45 8.39 -6.82 -11.47
N ILE A 46 7.25 -6.28 -11.04
CA ILE A 46 7.14 -4.91 -10.49
C ILE A 46 6.84 -4.92 -8.99
N GLY A 47 6.48 -6.08 -8.44
CA GLY A 47 6.25 -6.29 -7.02
C GLY A 47 7.55 -6.33 -6.22
N LEU A 48 7.52 -5.79 -5.00
CA LEU A 48 8.67 -5.76 -4.09
C LEU A 48 8.77 -7.02 -3.22
N TYR A 49 7.62 -7.48 -2.72
CA TYR A 49 7.50 -8.69 -1.92
C TYR A 49 6.08 -9.24 -2.01
N SER A 50 5.93 -10.54 -1.73
CA SER A 50 4.66 -11.26 -1.77
C SER A 50 3.89 -11.12 -0.47
N VAL A 51 2.57 -10.95 -0.56
CA VAL A 51 1.64 -11.12 0.56
C VAL A 51 0.86 -12.44 0.46
N GLY A 52 1.31 -13.35 -0.42
CA GLY A 52 0.67 -14.62 -0.73
C GLY A 52 -0.36 -14.51 -1.85
N GLY A 53 -0.78 -15.66 -2.39
CA GLY A 53 -1.83 -15.74 -3.41
C GLY A 53 -1.48 -15.08 -4.75
N GLY A 54 -0.19 -14.91 -5.06
CA GLY A 54 0.27 -14.22 -6.26
C GLY A 54 0.04 -12.71 -6.24
N ILE A 55 -0.11 -12.12 -5.04
CA ILE A 55 -0.27 -10.68 -4.84
C ILE A 55 1.04 -10.13 -4.27
N TYR A 56 1.49 -9.03 -4.85
CA TYR A 56 2.73 -8.37 -4.47
C TYR A 56 2.49 -6.91 -4.15
N VAL A 57 3.21 -6.38 -3.16
CA VAL A 57 3.17 -4.96 -2.81
C VAL A 57 4.11 -4.18 -3.72
N VAL A 58 3.65 -3.03 -4.23
CA VAL A 58 4.42 -2.10 -5.08
C VAL A 58 4.89 -0.88 -4.28
N GLY A 59 4.08 -0.44 -3.33
CA GLY A 59 4.34 0.77 -2.56
C GLY A 59 3.17 1.11 -1.64
N GLN A 60 3.25 2.26 -0.99
CA GLN A 60 2.18 2.80 -0.17
C GLN A 60 2.06 4.32 -0.30
N VAL A 61 0.85 4.84 -0.10
CA VAL A 61 0.57 6.27 -0.13
C VAL A 61 -0.14 6.68 1.15
N ARG A 62 0.31 7.78 1.76
CA ARG A 62 -0.35 8.40 2.91
C ARG A 62 -1.51 9.28 2.45
N LEU A 63 -2.72 8.98 2.93
CA LEU A 63 -3.94 9.71 2.62
C LEU A 63 -4.64 10.15 3.91
N GLN A 64 -5.61 11.05 3.79
CA GLN A 64 -6.50 11.43 4.89
C GLN A 64 -7.49 10.30 5.17
N GLY A 65 -7.85 10.09 6.43
CA GLY A 65 -8.82 9.08 6.85
C GLY A 65 -8.50 8.51 8.22
N GLU A 66 -9.02 7.32 8.51
CA GLU A 66 -8.84 6.67 9.80
C GLU A 66 -8.65 5.15 9.70
N TYR A 67 -8.09 4.55 10.74
CA TYR A 67 -7.97 3.09 10.80
C TYR A 67 -9.20 2.49 11.48
N TRP A 68 -9.87 1.56 10.79
CA TRP A 68 -10.86 0.68 11.38
C TRP A 68 -10.21 -0.67 11.66
N GLY A 69 -9.71 -0.82 12.89
CA GLY A 69 -8.84 -1.92 13.25
C GLY A 69 -7.53 -1.84 12.47
N ARG A 70 -7.28 -2.84 11.61
CA ARG A 70 -6.06 -2.91 10.77
C ARG A 70 -6.22 -2.32 9.37
N ILE A 71 -7.44 -1.97 8.98
CA ILE A 71 -7.75 -1.48 7.64
C ILE A 71 -7.81 0.03 7.69
N PHE A 72 -6.95 0.70 6.92
CA PHE A 72 -7.08 2.13 6.71
C PHE A 72 -8.26 2.43 5.78
N GLN A 73 -9.15 3.31 6.21
CA GLN A 73 -10.30 3.80 5.48
C GLN A 73 -9.99 5.23 5.00
N PRO A 74 -9.71 5.44 3.70
CA PRO A 74 -9.55 6.77 3.15
C PRO A 74 -10.84 7.59 3.36
N ALA A 75 -10.68 8.88 3.67
CA ALA A 75 -11.80 9.77 3.89
C ALA A 75 -12.74 9.77 2.66
N GLY A 76 -14.03 9.50 2.89
CA GLY A 76 -15.06 9.41 1.85
C GLY A 76 -15.21 8.03 1.19
N TYR A 77 -14.44 7.03 1.62
CA TYR A 77 -14.53 5.63 1.15
C TYR A 77 -14.68 4.64 2.31
N GLU A 78 -15.22 5.10 3.43
CA GLU A 78 -15.33 4.31 4.65
C GLU A 78 -16.25 3.10 4.46
N GLY A 79 -15.69 1.90 4.64
CA GLY A 79 -16.41 0.64 4.45
C GLY A 79 -16.58 0.22 2.99
N GLU A 80 -15.99 0.96 2.04
CA GLU A 80 -16.02 0.63 0.62
C GLU A 80 -14.82 -0.21 0.17
N ASP A 81 -14.99 -0.93 -0.94
CA ASP A 81 -13.91 -1.66 -1.58
C ASP A 81 -13.09 -0.76 -2.50
N ILE A 82 -12.04 -0.15 -1.94
CA ILE A 82 -11.14 0.75 -2.66
C ILE A 82 -10.29 0.07 -3.75
N SER A 83 -10.31 -1.27 -3.84
CA SER A 83 -9.55 -2.00 -4.87
C SER A 83 -10.15 -1.83 -6.27
N ALA A 84 -11.46 -1.60 -6.35
CA ALA A 84 -12.17 -1.41 -7.61
C ALA A 84 -12.18 0.05 -8.07
N GLU A 85 -12.01 0.99 -7.14
CA GLU A 85 -12.21 2.42 -7.33
C GLU A 85 -11.18 3.05 -8.28
N GLN A 86 -11.69 3.78 -9.28
CA GLN A 86 -10.86 4.33 -10.35
C GLN A 86 -9.88 5.39 -9.84
N VAL A 87 -10.28 6.21 -8.87
CA VAL A 87 -9.42 7.25 -8.28
C VAL A 87 -8.12 6.67 -7.71
N PHE A 88 -8.18 5.47 -7.14
CA PHE A 88 -6.99 4.82 -6.59
C PHE A 88 -6.17 4.13 -7.67
N LYS A 89 -6.79 3.62 -8.74
CA LYS A 89 -6.05 3.09 -9.90
C LYS A 89 -5.26 4.21 -10.59
N ASP A 90 -5.89 5.37 -10.79
CA ASP A 90 -5.24 6.54 -11.37
C ASP A 90 -4.10 7.03 -10.47
N LEU A 91 -4.33 7.08 -9.16
CA LEU A 91 -3.29 7.41 -8.19
C LEU A 91 -2.12 6.41 -8.24
N ALA A 92 -2.40 5.11 -8.38
CA ALA A 92 -1.38 4.07 -8.50
C ALA A 92 -0.47 4.34 -9.69
N ASP A 93 -1.04 4.64 -10.86
CA ASP A 93 -0.28 4.91 -12.08
C ASP A 93 0.48 6.23 -12.01
N GLU A 94 -0.06 7.25 -11.32
CA GLU A 94 0.63 8.52 -11.10
C GLU A 94 1.89 8.35 -10.24
N VAL A 95 1.79 7.60 -9.14
CA VAL A 95 2.87 7.52 -8.13
C VAL A 95 3.80 6.32 -8.35
N PHE A 96 3.33 5.28 -9.03
CA PHE A 96 4.06 4.07 -9.36
C PHE A 96 3.89 3.78 -10.86
N PRO A 97 4.61 4.48 -11.75
CA PRO A 97 4.42 4.36 -13.21
C PRO A 97 4.58 2.94 -13.77
N GLN A 98 5.29 2.07 -13.04
CA GLN A 98 5.39 0.64 -13.36
C GLN A 98 4.06 -0.13 -13.29
N CYS A 99 3.04 0.43 -12.63
CA CYS A 99 1.71 -0.16 -12.50
C CYS A 99 0.99 -0.26 -13.85
N ASN A 100 1.01 0.81 -14.66
CA ASN A 100 0.44 0.86 -16.00
C ASN A 100 -0.97 0.22 -16.09
N GLY A 101 -1.87 0.63 -15.20
CA GLY A 101 -3.25 0.14 -15.09
C GLY A 101 -3.41 -1.22 -14.41
N GLY A 102 -2.31 -1.87 -14.02
CA GLY A 102 -2.28 -3.22 -13.44
C GLY A 102 -2.24 -3.28 -11.92
N CYS A 103 -2.32 -2.14 -11.24
CA CYS A 103 -2.29 -2.06 -9.78
C CYS A 103 -3.63 -1.67 -9.17
N TRP A 104 -3.82 -2.02 -7.90
CA TRP A 104 -4.98 -1.62 -7.11
C TRP A 104 -4.59 -1.26 -5.67
N ALA A 105 -5.44 -0.48 -5.01
CA ALA A 105 -5.27 -0.09 -3.62
C ALA A 105 -5.91 -1.08 -2.65
N GLY A 106 -5.38 -1.15 -1.42
CA GLY A 106 -6.02 -1.83 -0.30
C GLY A 106 -5.61 -1.22 1.04
N GLY A 107 -6.57 -1.14 1.96
CA GLY A 107 -6.38 -0.57 3.30
C GLY A 107 -5.70 -1.49 4.31
N ASP A 108 -5.70 -2.81 4.06
CA ASP A 108 -4.75 -3.71 4.74
C ASP A 108 -3.38 -3.44 4.14
N THR A 109 -2.37 -3.23 4.95
CA THR A 109 -0.98 -2.97 4.51
C THR A 109 -0.11 -4.22 4.62
N GLY A 110 -0.71 -5.42 4.63
CA GLY A 110 0.01 -6.68 4.81
C GLY A 110 0.45 -6.94 6.25
N GLY A 111 -0.16 -6.25 7.22
CA GLY A 111 0.01 -6.50 8.66
C GLY A 111 1.25 -5.91 9.35
N TRP A 112 1.96 -5.00 8.69
CA TRP A 112 3.10 -4.27 9.28
C TRP A 112 2.69 -3.00 10.03
N LEU A 113 1.57 -2.37 9.65
CA LEU A 113 0.94 -1.24 10.36
C LEU A 113 -0.34 -1.72 11.06
N GLY A 114 -0.60 -1.22 12.27
CA GLY A 114 -1.80 -1.56 13.05
C GLY A 114 -1.64 -2.72 14.06
N ARG A 115 -0.42 -3.13 14.42
CA ARG A 115 -0.19 -3.92 15.65
C ARG A 115 -0.13 -2.98 16.86
N HIS A 116 -1.29 -2.67 17.44
CA HIS A 116 -1.40 -2.17 18.81
C HIS A 116 -2.54 -2.87 19.51
#